data_AF-A0A965EMP8-F1
#
_entry.id   AF-A0A965EMP8-F1
#
_cell.length_a   1.000
_cell.length_b   1.000
_cell.length_c   1.000
_cell.angle_alpha   90.00
_cell.angle_beta   90.00
_cell.angle_gamma   90.00
#
_symmetry.space_group_name_H-M   'P 1'
#
loop_
_entity.id
_entity.type
_entity.pdbx_description
1 polymer ?
#
loop_
_entity_poly.entity_id
_entity_poly.type
_entity_poly.pdbx_seq_one_letter_code
_entity_poly.pdbx_strand_id
1 'polypeptide(L)'
;MSAKLHVHTEEIPKFLDEFSDVYLAVSYHKHYADRSRVVNSSLMEELGKLPDKLKWKHDPEVERGCMEIREFMRALLFQIYAKLDEFERETKLFWVDLNPERFRNLQILVREPQSIITGVLCGIGVKLSRWRQRFPTAEHGSALRRYEVMRNDIRPRIRRLMWLATGETQFSKSISG
;
A
#
# COMPACT_ATOMS: atom_id res chain seq x y z
N MET A 1 -32.19 8.06 15.06
CA MET A 1 -31.35 7.44 14.01
C MET A 1 -32.16 6.58 13.06
N SER A 2 -32.86 5.53 13.52
CA SER A 2 -33.69 4.64 12.68
C SER A 2 -34.61 5.36 11.66
N ALA A 3 -35.45 6.30 12.11
CA ALA A 3 -36.35 7.04 11.22
C ALA A 3 -35.65 7.91 10.14
N LYS A 4 -34.41 8.35 10.38
CA LYS A 4 -33.63 9.16 9.41
C LYS A 4 -32.91 8.30 8.38
N LEU A 5 -32.64 7.03 8.71
CA LEU A 5 -31.84 6.13 7.90
C LEU A 5 -32.70 5.17 7.05
N HIS A 6 -34.02 5.14 7.27
CA HIS A 6 -34.97 4.22 6.61
C HIS A 6 -34.52 2.75 6.67
N VAL A 7 -33.87 2.35 7.76
CA VAL A 7 -33.47 0.97 8.04
C VAL A 7 -34.24 0.42 9.22
N HIS A 8 -34.41 -0.90 9.24
CA HIS A 8 -35.01 -1.58 10.37
C HIS A 8 -34.14 -1.33 11.60
N THR A 9 -34.75 -0.91 12.71
CA THR A 9 -34.03 -0.56 13.95
C THR A 9 -33.15 -1.71 14.45
N GLU A 10 -33.50 -2.94 14.08
CA GLU A 10 -32.79 -4.20 14.34
C GLU A 10 -31.44 -4.33 13.61
N GLU A 11 -31.26 -3.63 12.48
CA GLU A 11 -30.02 -3.65 11.68
C GLU A 11 -28.96 -2.68 12.21
N ILE A 12 -29.38 -1.70 13.02
CA ILE A 12 -28.49 -0.66 13.56
C ILE A 12 -27.40 -1.24 14.46
N PRO A 13 -27.69 -2.12 15.44
CA PRO A 13 -26.66 -2.71 16.29
C PRO A 13 -25.64 -3.52 15.48
N LYS A 14 -26.11 -4.37 14.56
CA LYS A 14 -25.23 -5.18 13.70
C LYS A 14 -24.33 -4.31 12.82
N PHE A 15 -24.88 -3.24 12.26
CA PHE A 15 -24.10 -2.28 11.49
C PHE A 15 -23.02 -1.62 12.35
N LEU A 16 -23.34 -1.18 13.58
CA LEU A 16 -22.37 -0.54 14.46
C LEU A 16 -21.23 -1.48 14.84
N ASP A 17 -21.51 -2.77 15.07
CA ASP A 17 -20.49 -3.79 15.30
C ASP A 17 -19.60 -3.98 14.05
N GLU A 18 -20.18 -4.22 12.87
CA GLU A 18 -19.43 -4.36 11.61
C GLU A 18 -18.59 -3.11 11.30
N PHE A 19 -19.16 -1.93 11.53
CA PHE A 19 -18.48 -0.65 11.35
C PHE A 19 -17.32 -0.47 12.34
N SER A 20 -17.50 -0.86 13.61
CA SER A 20 -16.45 -0.78 14.64
C SER A 20 -15.22 -1.59 14.23
N ASP A 21 -15.43 -2.85 13.81
CA ASP A 21 -14.36 -3.76 13.39
C ASP A 21 -13.57 -3.21 12.19
N VAL A 22 -14.30 -2.73 11.18
CA VAL A 22 -13.70 -2.14 9.98
C VAL A 22 -12.95 -0.86 10.31
N TYR A 23 -13.53 0.02 11.12
CA TYR A 23 -12.89 1.28 11.52
C TYR A 23 -11.58 1.01 12.27
N LEU A 24 -11.57 0.03 13.18
CA LEU A 24 -10.36 -0.40 13.88
C LEU A 24 -9.31 -0.93 12.89
N ALA A 25 -9.72 -1.77 11.93
CA ALA A 25 -8.84 -2.30 10.91
C ALA A 25 -8.25 -1.20 10.00
N VAL A 26 -9.05 -0.23 9.55
CA VAL A 26 -8.57 0.94 8.79
C VAL A 26 -7.57 1.75 9.61
N SER A 27 -7.87 2.00 10.88
CA SER A 27 -6.98 2.74 11.78
C SER A 27 -5.64 2.03 11.95
N TYR A 28 -5.67 0.71 12.11
CA TYR A 28 -4.47 -0.13 12.14
C TYR A 28 -3.68 -0.05 10.82
N HIS A 29 -4.36 -0.17 9.67
CA HIS A 29 -3.73 -0.06 8.36
C HIS A 29 -3.09 1.31 8.13
N LYS A 30 -3.74 2.40 8.52
CA LYS A 30 -3.21 3.76 8.43
C LYS A 30 -1.94 3.92 9.24
N HIS A 31 -1.98 3.51 10.52
CA HIS A 31 -0.80 3.52 11.38
C HIS A 31 0.35 2.66 10.81
N TYR A 32 0.05 1.49 10.25
CA TYR A 32 1.06 0.63 9.62
C TYR A 32 1.63 1.23 8.33
N ALA A 33 0.79 1.86 7.49
CA ALA A 33 1.20 2.55 6.28
C ALA A 33 2.15 3.71 6.61
N ASP A 34 1.81 4.51 7.63
CA ASP A 34 2.63 5.63 8.08
C ASP A 34 4.00 5.20 8.60
N ARG A 35 4.04 4.12 9.38
CA ARG A 35 5.31 3.50 9.78
C ARG A 35 6.11 2.98 8.58
N SER A 36 5.42 2.39 7.60
CA SER A 36 6.05 1.86 6.39
C SER A 36 6.63 2.99 5.52
N ARG A 37 6.03 4.18 5.51
CA ARG A 37 6.51 5.36 4.78
C ARG A 37 7.92 5.76 5.18
N VAL A 38 8.24 5.72 6.47
CA VAL A 38 9.59 6.03 7.00
C VAL A 38 10.62 4.99 6.55
N VAL A 39 10.23 3.71 6.47
CA VAL A 39 11.14 2.66 5.99
C VAL A 39 11.30 2.71 4.47
N ASN A 40 10.22 3.08 3.77
CA ASN A 40 10.21 3.22 2.33
C ASN A 40 11.13 4.34 1.84
N SER A 41 11.23 5.48 2.55
CA SER A 41 12.11 6.59 2.14
C SER A 41 13.59 6.16 2.07
N SER A 42 14.06 5.39 3.05
CA SER A 42 15.43 4.84 3.05
C SER A 42 15.68 3.90 1.86
N LEU A 43 14.73 2.99 1.56
CA LEU A 43 14.86 2.11 0.41
C LEU A 43 14.80 2.87 -0.92
N MET A 44 13.96 3.91 -1.03
CA MET A 44 13.88 4.78 -2.21
C MET A 44 15.18 5.51 -2.48
N GLU A 45 15.81 6.03 -1.42
CA GLU A 45 17.09 6.71 -1.51
C GLU A 45 18.20 5.73 -1.93
N GLU A 46 18.23 4.53 -1.34
CA GLU A 46 19.17 3.48 -1.74
C GLU A 46 18.99 3.07 -3.20
N LEU A 47 17.75 2.87 -3.67
CA LEU A 47 17.42 2.59 -5.07
C LEU A 47 17.89 3.70 -6.02
N GLY A 48 17.84 4.96 -5.58
CA GLY A 48 18.30 6.10 -6.36
C GLY A 48 19.82 6.16 -6.50
N LYS A 49 20.56 5.70 -5.49
CA LYS A 49 22.03 5.76 -5.44
C LYS A 49 22.72 4.46 -5.87
N LEU A 50 21.98 3.35 -5.97
CA LEU A 50 22.55 2.04 -6.24
C LEU A 50 23.23 1.94 -7.62
N PRO A 51 22.68 2.49 -8.72
CA PRO A 51 23.34 2.47 -10.02
C PRO A 51 24.75 3.08 -9.99
N ASP A 52 24.91 4.20 -9.28
CA ASP A 52 26.19 4.92 -9.14
C ASP A 52 27.21 4.17 -8.27
N LYS A 53 26.77 3.22 -7.45
CA LYS A 53 27.65 2.43 -6.57
C LYS A 53 28.17 1.16 -7.24
N LEU A 54 27.62 0.77 -8.40
CA LEU A 54 28.03 -0.41 -9.13
C LEU A 54 29.20 -0.11 -10.07
N LYS A 55 30.04 -1.12 -10.33
CA LYS A 55 31.20 -0.96 -11.23
C LYS A 55 30.77 -0.69 -12.68
N TRP A 56 29.60 -1.20 -13.07
CA TRP A 56 28.93 -0.94 -14.35
C TRP A 56 27.92 0.21 -14.18
N LYS A 57 28.43 1.40 -13.89
CA LYS A 57 27.62 2.63 -13.94
C LYS A 57 26.97 2.74 -15.32
N HIS A 58 25.73 3.21 -15.36
CA HIS A 58 24.96 3.40 -16.61
C HIS A 58 24.52 2.12 -17.33
N ASP A 59 24.48 0.96 -16.66
CA ASP A 59 23.74 -0.19 -17.20
C ASP A 59 22.23 0.16 -17.23
N PRO A 60 21.61 0.30 -18.42
CA PRO A 60 20.21 0.71 -18.53
C PRO A 60 19.24 -0.27 -17.86
N GLU A 61 19.61 -1.55 -17.71
CA GLU A 61 18.78 -2.55 -17.05
C GLU A 61 18.80 -2.41 -15.53
N VAL A 62 19.92 -1.96 -14.96
CA VAL A 62 20.05 -1.64 -13.53
C VAL A 62 19.20 -0.42 -13.21
N GLU A 63 19.33 0.65 -13.99
CA GLU A 63 18.57 1.90 -13.80
C GLU A 63 17.06 1.65 -13.94
N ARG A 64 16.64 0.95 -15.01
CA ARG A 64 15.25 0.55 -15.24
C ARG A 64 14.71 -0.30 -14.10
N GLY A 65 15.47 -1.29 -13.64
CA GLY A 65 15.05 -2.16 -12.54
C GLY A 65 14.86 -1.40 -11.23
N CYS A 66 15.76 -0.47 -10.91
CA CYS A 66 15.64 0.36 -9.71
C CYS A 66 14.46 1.33 -9.82
N MET A 67 14.30 1.99 -10.98
CA MET A 67 13.18 2.87 -11.27
C MET A 67 11.83 2.16 -11.15
N GLU A 68 11.70 0.98 -11.75
CA GLU A 68 10.46 0.19 -11.71
C GLU A 68 10.04 -0.16 -10.27
N ILE A 69 10.99 -0.59 -9.42
CA ILE A 69 10.70 -0.87 -8.01
C ILE A 69 10.21 0.41 -7.29
N ARG A 70 10.84 1.56 -7.57
CA ARG A 70 10.45 2.84 -6.96
C ARG A 70 9.03 3.24 -7.34
N GLU A 71 8.72 3.20 -8.62
CA GLU A 71 7.40 3.58 -9.13
C GLU A 71 6.32 2.62 -8.64
N PHE A 72 6.58 1.31 -8.60
CA PHE A 72 5.60 0.38 -8.06
C PHE A 72 5.34 0.57 -6.57
N MET A 73 6.37 0.80 -5.75
CA MET A 73 6.16 1.09 -4.32
C MET A 73 5.39 2.40 -4.12
N ARG A 74 5.70 3.45 -4.90
CA ARG A 74 4.95 4.71 -4.86
C ARG A 74 3.48 4.51 -5.21
N ALA A 75 3.20 3.84 -6.32
CA ALA A 75 1.85 3.58 -6.77
C ALA A 75 1.06 2.70 -5.78
N LEU A 76 1.68 1.66 -5.20
CA LEU A 76 1.04 0.84 -4.17
C LEU A 76 0.70 1.64 -2.92
N LEU A 77 1.64 2.45 -2.40
CA LEU A 77 1.38 3.30 -1.24
C LEU A 77 0.31 4.36 -1.54
N PHE A 78 0.37 4.99 -2.72
CA PHE A 78 -0.64 5.95 -3.14
C PHE A 78 -2.04 5.34 -3.16
N GLN A 79 -2.21 4.15 -3.73
CA GLN A 79 -3.49 3.44 -3.75
C GLN A 79 -3.99 3.11 -2.34
N ILE A 80 -3.09 2.67 -1.45
CA ILE A 80 -3.44 2.42 -0.06
C ILE A 80 -3.96 3.70 0.60
N TYR A 81 -3.21 4.81 0.50
CA TYR A 81 -3.62 6.07 1.11
C TYR A 81 -4.91 6.61 0.51
N ALA A 82 -5.10 6.53 -0.81
CA ALA A 82 -6.34 6.95 -1.47
C ALA A 82 -7.56 6.21 -0.90
N LYS A 83 -7.48 4.89 -0.71
CA LYS A 83 -8.57 4.11 -0.11
C LYS A 83 -8.80 4.43 1.37
N LEU A 84 -7.73 4.63 2.14
CA LEU A 84 -7.83 5.02 3.55
C LEU A 84 -8.50 6.40 3.70
N ASP A 85 -8.12 7.35 2.85
CA ASP A 85 -8.67 8.72 2.86
C ASP A 85 -10.12 8.74 2.38
N GLU A 86 -10.49 7.92 1.39
CA GLU A 86 -11.88 7.71 0.97
C GLU A 86 -12.73 7.19 2.13
N PHE A 87 -12.28 6.14 2.82
CA PHE A 87 -12.99 5.61 3.99
C PHE A 87 -13.18 6.68 5.09
N GLU A 88 -12.12 7.44 5.39
CA GLU A 88 -12.18 8.49 6.41
C GLU A 88 -13.16 9.61 6.01
N ARG A 89 -13.16 9.99 4.73
CA ARG A 89 -14.08 10.99 4.18
C ARG A 89 -15.53 10.52 4.27
N GLU A 90 -15.85 9.34 3.75
CA GLU A 90 -17.23 8.81 3.75
C GLU A 90 -17.74 8.58 5.18
N THR A 91 -16.88 8.14 6.09
CA THR A 91 -17.21 8.03 7.51
C THR A 91 -17.59 9.38 8.11
N LYS A 92 -16.77 10.43 7.90
CA LYS A 92 -17.07 11.79 8.40
C LYS A 92 -18.39 12.30 7.82
N LEU A 93 -18.60 12.12 6.53
CA LEU A 93 -19.83 12.55 5.85
C LEU A 93 -21.07 11.85 6.40
N PHE A 94 -20.99 10.53 6.67
CA PHE A 94 -22.07 9.79 7.30
C PHE A 94 -22.47 10.36 8.67
N TRP A 95 -21.50 10.68 9.52
CA TRP A 95 -21.78 11.23 10.86
C TRP A 95 -22.32 12.66 10.83
N VAL A 96 -21.90 13.47 9.85
CA VAL A 96 -22.39 14.85 9.66
C VAL A 96 -23.82 14.87 9.11
N ASP A 97 -24.15 13.94 8.22
CA ASP A 97 -25.41 13.91 7.47
C ASP A 97 -25.98 12.49 7.43
N LEU A 98 -26.70 12.13 8.50
CA LEU A 98 -27.29 10.81 8.67
C LEU A 98 -28.48 10.61 7.73
N ASN A 99 -28.22 10.02 6.57
CA ASN A 99 -29.24 9.65 5.58
C ASN A 99 -29.03 8.23 5.00
N PRO A 100 -30.05 7.64 4.35
CA PRO A 100 -30.02 6.25 3.87
C PRO A 100 -29.01 5.97 2.75
N GLU A 101 -28.70 6.97 1.92
CA GLU A 101 -27.72 6.82 0.84
C GLU A 101 -26.31 6.69 1.43
N ARG A 102 -25.95 7.56 2.37
CA ARG A 102 -24.66 7.47 3.07
C ARG A 102 -24.52 6.20 3.87
N PHE A 103 -25.61 5.74 4.48
CA PHE A 103 -25.63 4.45 5.18
C PHE A 103 -25.29 3.30 4.22
N ARG A 104 -25.89 3.25 3.03
CA ARG A 104 -25.57 2.24 2.01
C ARG A 104 -24.14 2.34 1.48
N ASN A 105 -23.65 3.56 1.20
CA ASN A 105 -22.27 3.77 0.76
C ASN A 105 -21.26 3.30 1.81
N LEU A 106 -21.54 3.60 3.08
CA LEU A 106 -20.70 3.16 4.19
C LEU A 106 -20.79 1.63 4.38
N GLN A 107 -21.95 1.01 4.21
CA GLN A 107 -22.09 -0.45 4.20
C GLN A 107 -21.28 -1.11 3.08
N ILE A 108 -21.23 -0.53 1.88
CA ILE A 108 -20.40 -1.02 0.76
C ILE A 108 -18.92 -0.93 1.15
N LEU A 109 -18.46 0.22 1.65
CA LEU A 109 -17.08 0.41 2.09
C LEU A 109 -16.66 -0.51 3.25
N VAL A 110 -17.57 -0.78 4.19
CA VAL A 110 -17.37 -1.74 5.28
C VAL A 110 -17.27 -3.17 4.75
N ARG A 111 -18.02 -3.50 3.68
CA ARG A 111 -18.04 -4.84 3.08
C ARG A 111 -17.02 -5.05 1.97
N GLU A 112 -16.38 -3.99 1.47
CA GLU A 112 -15.32 -4.10 0.47
C GLU A 112 -14.12 -4.89 1.04
N PRO A 113 -13.45 -5.73 0.24
CA PRO A 113 -12.35 -6.54 0.74
C PRO A 113 -11.14 -5.66 1.10
N GLN A 114 -11.03 -5.31 2.40
CA GLN A 114 -9.79 -4.84 3.01
C GLN A 114 -8.61 -5.81 2.82
N SER A 115 -8.87 -7.02 2.35
CA SER A 115 -7.87 -8.04 2.03
C SER A 115 -6.82 -7.54 1.03
N ILE A 116 -7.18 -6.67 0.08
CA ILE A 116 -6.22 -6.09 -0.87
C ILE A 116 -5.29 -5.11 -0.14
N ILE A 117 -5.84 -4.18 0.64
CA ILE A 117 -5.06 -3.20 1.43
C ILE A 117 -4.13 -3.94 2.41
N THR A 118 -4.69 -4.89 3.15
CA THR A 118 -3.96 -5.72 4.13
C THR A 118 -2.87 -6.53 3.44
N GLY A 119 -3.17 -7.17 2.31
CA GLY A 119 -2.25 -8.01 1.57
C GLY A 119 -1.08 -7.22 0.98
N VAL A 120 -1.36 -6.05 0.41
CA VAL A 120 -0.34 -5.14 -0.13
C VAL A 120 0.53 -4.58 1.00
N LEU A 121 -0.07 -4.08 2.08
CA LEU A 121 0.67 -3.54 3.23
C LEU A 121 1.56 -4.60 3.88
N CYS A 122 1.03 -5.80 4.15
CA CYS A 122 1.81 -6.90 4.69
C CYS A 122 2.95 -7.31 3.75
N GLY A 123 2.66 -7.38 2.44
CA GLY A 123 3.66 -7.67 1.41
C GLY A 123 4.80 -6.66 1.39
N ILE A 124 4.49 -5.36 1.40
CA ILE A 124 5.48 -4.27 1.46
C ILE A 124 6.26 -4.35 2.78
N GLY A 125 5.56 -4.46 3.90
CA GLY A 125 6.16 -4.45 5.23
C GLY A 125 7.13 -5.60 5.49
N VAL A 126 6.79 -6.82 5.06
CA VAL A 126 7.70 -7.98 5.13
C VAL A 126 8.95 -7.74 4.29
N LYS A 127 8.83 -7.09 3.12
CA LYS A 127 9.97 -6.79 2.25
C LYS A 127 10.90 -5.76 2.87
N LEU A 128 10.33 -4.67 3.37
CA LEU A 128 11.06 -3.61 4.06
C LEU A 128 11.76 -4.14 5.33
N SER A 129 11.08 -4.99 6.10
CA SER A 129 11.66 -5.63 7.29
C SER A 129 12.84 -6.55 6.93
N ARG A 130 12.67 -7.45 5.96
CA ARG A 130 13.75 -8.34 5.50
C ARG A 130 14.92 -7.58 4.89
N TRP A 131 14.65 -6.51 4.15
CA TRP A 131 15.69 -5.62 3.63
C TRP A 131 16.52 -5.04 4.77
N ARG A 132 15.87 -4.43 5.76
CA ARG A 132 16.53 -3.84 6.92
C ARG A 132 17.31 -4.86 7.75
N GLN A 133 16.79 -6.07 7.91
CA GLN A 133 17.50 -7.15 8.61
C GLN A 133 18.80 -7.55 7.88
N ARG A 134 18.76 -7.57 6.55
CA ARG A 134 19.89 -7.99 5.71
C ARG A 134 20.90 -6.86 5.47
N PHE A 135 20.44 -5.62 5.48
CA PHE A 135 21.20 -4.42 5.19
C PHE A 135 20.86 -3.31 6.21
N PRO A 136 21.26 -3.47 7.49
CA PRO A 136 20.86 -2.56 8.57
C PRO A 136 21.48 -1.16 8.47
N THR A 137 22.67 -1.05 7.88
CA THR A 137 23.34 0.24 7.59
C THR A 137 23.85 0.25 6.15
N ALA A 138 24.21 1.42 5.63
CA ALA A 138 24.76 1.58 4.27
C ALA A 138 26.07 0.81 4.04
N GLU A 139 26.79 0.47 5.11
CA GLU A 139 28.08 -0.24 5.07
C GLU A 139 27.93 -1.77 5.01
N HIS A 140 26.75 -2.28 5.40
CA HIS A 140 26.47 -3.71 5.35
C HIS A 140 26.13 -4.16 3.93
N GLY A 141 26.88 -5.14 3.42
CA GLY A 141 26.66 -5.74 2.11
C GLY A 141 27.12 -4.88 0.93
N SER A 142 27.80 -5.50 -0.03
CA SER A 142 28.26 -4.80 -1.24
C SER A 142 27.10 -4.28 -2.09
N ALA A 143 27.36 -3.23 -2.88
CA ALA A 143 26.39 -2.73 -3.86
C ALA A 143 25.89 -3.85 -4.80
N LEU A 144 26.77 -4.75 -5.21
CA LEU A 144 26.42 -5.93 -6.01
C LEU A 144 25.42 -6.83 -5.28
N ARG A 145 25.66 -7.13 -4.00
CA ARG A 145 24.77 -8.00 -3.22
C ARG A 145 23.39 -7.39 -3.00
N ARG A 146 23.33 -6.07 -2.82
CA ARG A 146 22.07 -5.31 -2.73
C ARG A 146 21.29 -5.36 -4.03
N TYR A 147 21.98 -5.17 -5.15
CA TYR A 147 21.39 -5.29 -6.49
C TYR A 147 20.84 -6.71 -6.75
N GLU A 148 21.58 -7.76 -6.40
CA GLU A 148 21.10 -9.15 -6.54
C GLU A 148 19.79 -9.39 -5.78
N VAL A 149 19.71 -8.94 -4.52
CA VAL A 149 18.49 -9.08 -3.71
C VAL A 149 17.35 -8.27 -4.31
N MET A 150 17.61 -7.05 -4.78
CA MET A 150 16.61 -6.24 -5.47
C MET A 150 16.06 -6.93 -6.71
N ARG A 151 16.96 -7.42 -7.58
CA ARG A 151 16.63 -8.07 -8.84
C ARG A 151 15.86 -9.36 -8.63
N ASN A 152 16.31 -10.21 -7.71
CA ASN A 152 15.81 -11.58 -7.59
C ASN A 152 14.66 -11.70 -6.57
N ASP A 153 14.64 -10.88 -5.52
CA ASP A 153 13.67 -11.02 -4.44
C ASP A 153 12.60 -9.92 -4.40
N ILE A 154 12.98 -8.67 -4.71
CA ILE A 154 12.08 -7.51 -4.56
C ILE A 154 11.28 -7.29 -5.84
N ARG A 155 11.96 -7.07 -6.97
CA ARG A 155 11.36 -6.74 -8.28
C ARG A 155 10.24 -7.70 -8.73
N PRO A 156 10.42 -9.04 -8.77
CA PRO A 156 9.36 -9.94 -9.24
C PRO A 156 8.15 -9.97 -8.29
N ARG A 157 8.37 -9.77 -6.98
CA ARG A 157 7.30 -9.85 -5.99
C ARG A 157 6.52 -8.55 -5.89
N ILE A 158 7.16 -7.40 -6.05
CA ILE A 158 6.44 -6.13 -6.09
C ILE A 158 5.55 -6.03 -7.34
N ARG A 159 5.97 -6.60 -8.47
CA ARG A 159 5.11 -6.80 -9.66
C ARG A 159 3.84 -7.58 -9.32
N ARG A 160 3.98 -8.67 -8.54
CA ARG A 160 2.84 -9.46 -8.09
C ARG A 160 1.91 -8.67 -7.17
N LEU A 161 2.46 -7.86 -6.26
CA LEU A 161 1.65 -6.99 -5.40
C LEU A 161 0.91 -5.92 -6.21
N MET A 162 1.57 -5.34 -7.23
CA MET A 162 0.94 -4.38 -8.14
C MET A 162 -0.26 -5.02 -8.86
N TRP A 163 -0.06 -6.22 -9.42
CA TRP A 163 -1.14 -6.96 -10.07
C TRP A 163 -2.33 -7.24 -9.13
N LEU A 164 -2.06 -7.59 -7.87
CA LEU A 164 -3.12 -7.78 -6.86
C LEU A 164 -3.86 -6.48 -6.53
N ALA A 165 -3.17 -5.34 -6.57
CA ALA A 165 -3.74 -4.05 -6.21
C ALA A 165 -4.60 -3.46 -7.35
N THR A 166 -4.18 -3.61 -8.59
CA THR A 166 -4.80 -2.95 -9.76
C THR A 166 -5.57 -3.88 -10.67
N GLY A 167 -5.37 -5.20 -10.60
CA GLY A 167 -5.91 -6.16 -11.57
C GLY A 167 -5.33 -6.03 -12.98
N GLU A 168 -4.43 -5.07 -13.23
CA GLU A 168 -3.90 -4.76 -14.56
C GLU A 168 -2.39 -5.03 -14.66
N THR A 169 -2.01 -5.69 -15.75
CA THR A 169 -0.62 -6.00 -16.14
C THR A 169 0.11 -4.85 -16.85
N GLN A 170 -0.53 -3.68 -17.05
CA GLN A 170 -0.07 -2.69 -18.04
C GLN A 170 0.90 -1.61 -17.55
N PHE A 171 1.23 -1.55 -16.26
CA PHE A 171 2.17 -0.55 -15.74
C PHE A 171 3.61 -0.67 -16.31
N SER A 172 3.96 -1.80 -16.93
CA SER A 172 5.26 -1.96 -17.60
C SER A 172 5.37 -1.23 -18.94
N LYS A 173 4.25 -0.83 -19.56
CA LYS A 173 4.27 -0.15 -20.87
C LYS A 173 4.50 1.36 -20.78
N SER A 174 4.12 2.02 -19.68
CA SER A 174 4.32 3.48 -19.55
C SER A 174 5.74 3.88 -19.13
N ILE A 175 6.56 2.93 -18.66
CA ILE A 175 7.96 3.17 -18.25
C ILE A 175 8.93 2.91 -19.43
N SER A 176 8.39 2.45 -20.56
CA SER A 176 9.14 2.13 -21.79
C SER A 176 9.13 3.26 -22.83
N GLY A 177 8.54 4.42 -22.49
CA GLY A 177 8.41 5.59 -23.37
C GLY A 177 9.41 6.67 -23.05
#